data_AF-A0A936B7J4-F1
#
_entry.id   AF-A0A936B7J4-F1
#
_cell.length_a   1.000
_cell.length_b   1.000
_cell.length_c   1.000
_cell.angle_alpha   90.00
_cell.angle_beta   90.00
_cell.angle_gamma   90.00
#
_symmetry.space_group_name_H-M   'P 1'
#
loop_
_entity.id
_entity.type
_entity.pdbx_description
1 polymer ?
#
loop_
_entity_poly.entity_id
_entity_poly.type
_entity_poly.pdbx_seq_one_letter_code
_entity_poly.pdbx_strand_id
1 'polypeptide(L)'
;MSDSVAIRFQQVSKSFTLTGELPQTVLETLVSAVRRNRPAPRKLWAVKNLDFAIPHGQTVGFIGMNGSGKSTILKLATQIIYPTTGEVTVNGRVSASSNSAQGSIPI
;
A
#
# COMPACT_ATOMS: atom_id res chain seq x y z
N MET A 1 -11.96 31.31 3.12
CA MET A 1 -10.81 30.59 3.67
C MET A 1 -10.99 29.12 3.32
N SER A 2 -10.43 28.69 2.21
CA SER A 2 -10.60 27.30 1.75
C SER A 2 -9.56 26.46 2.47
N ASP A 3 -9.98 25.58 3.38
CA ASP A 3 -9.09 24.58 3.99
C ASP A 3 -8.50 23.74 2.86
N SER A 4 -7.25 24.03 2.50
CA SER A 4 -6.54 23.25 1.51
C SER A 4 -6.24 21.88 2.13
N VAL A 5 -6.66 20.82 1.45
CA VAL A 5 -6.38 19.45 1.88
C VAL A 5 -4.96 19.11 1.46
N ALA A 6 -4.12 18.73 2.42
CA ALA A 6 -2.73 18.31 2.19
C ALA A 6 -2.66 16.86 1.71
N ILE A 7 -3.46 15.96 2.30
CA ILE A 7 -3.46 14.54 1.95
C ILE A 7 -4.91 14.05 1.90
N ARG A 8 -5.27 13.31 0.84
CA ARG A 8 -6.60 12.73 0.67
C ARG A 8 -6.50 11.26 0.28
N PHE A 9 -7.23 10.41 0.99
CA PHE A 9 -7.42 9.00 0.69
C PHE A 9 -8.88 8.80 0.26
N GLN A 10 -9.11 8.17 -0.89
CA GLN A 10 -10.44 7.86 -1.42
C GLN A 10 -10.54 6.38 -1.80
N GLN A 11 -11.36 5.64 -1.06
CA GLN A 11 -11.60 4.19 -1.21
C GLN A 11 -10.29 3.37 -1.26
N VAL A 12 -9.29 3.81 -0.50
CA VAL A 12 -7.93 3.28 -0.61
C VAL A 12 -7.82 1.93 0.06
N SER A 13 -7.40 0.92 -0.70
CA SER A 13 -7.05 -0.38 -0.15
C SER A 13 -5.66 -0.78 -0.60
N LYS A 14 -4.90 -1.47 0.27
CA LYS A 14 -3.59 -2.03 -0.08
C LYS A 14 -3.51 -3.49 0.30
N SER A 15 -3.16 -4.31 -0.69
CA SER A 15 -2.77 -5.69 -0.50
C SER A 15 -1.31 -5.93 -0.90
N PHE A 16 -0.73 -6.95 -0.29
CA PHE A 16 0.58 -7.49 -0.65
C PHE A 16 0.39 -8.94 -1.07
N THR A 17 0.99 -9.31 -2.20
CA THR A 17 0.97 -10.70 -2.67
C THR A 17 2.09 -11.46 -1.98
N LEU A 18 1.72 -12.48 -1.22
CA LEU A 18 2.63 -13.44 -0.65
C LEU A 18 2.75 -14.59 -1.65
N THR A 19 3.81 -14.55 -2.45
CA THR A 19 4.18 -15.68 -3.30
C THR A 19 4.84 -16.73 -2.42
N GLY A 20 4.40 -18.00 -2.54
CA GLY A 20 5.06 -19.10 -1.87
C GLY A 20 6.51 -19.25 -2.33
N GLU A 21 7.34 -19.92 -1.52
CA GLU A 21 8.71 -20.22 -1.91
C GLU A 21 8.74 -20.99 -3.22
N LEU A 22 9.64 -20.58 -4.12
CA LEU A 22 9.90 -21.34 -5.34
C LEU A 22 10.63 -22.63 -4.95
N PRO A 23 10.34 -23.76 -5.64
CA PRO A 23 11.11 -24.98 -5.46
C PRO A 23 12.59 -24.68 -5.73
N GLN A 24 13.46 -25.03 -4.79
CA GLN A 24 14.90 -24.73 -4.90
C GLN A 24 15.66 -25.87 -5.55
N THR A 25 15.00 -27.02 -5.77
CA THR A 25 15.59 -28.21 -6.37
C THR A 25 14.84 -28.67 -7.62
N VAL A 26 15.57 -29.39 -8.48
CA VAL A 26 15.02 -30.02 -9.69
C VAL A 26 13.95 -31.04 -9.32
N LEU A 27 14.14 -31.79 -8.23
CA LEU A 27 13.17 -32.77 -7.75
C LEU A 27 11.88 -32.11 -7.30
N GLU A 28 11.95 -31.04 -6.50
CA GLU A 28 10.78 -30.28 -6.08
C GLU A 28 10.04 -29.64 -7.27
N THR A 29 10.77 -29.18 -8.28
CA THR A 29 10.20 -28.61 -9.51
C THR A 29 9.42 -29.67 -10.29
N LEU A 30 9.98 -30.87 -10.46
CA LEU A 30 9.32 -32.00 -11.11
C LEU A 30 8.10 -32.48 -10.31
N VAL A 31 8.25 -32.63 -8.99
CA VAL A 31 7.15 -33.05 -8.10
C VAL A 31 6.02 -32.03 -8.11
N SER A 32 6.31 -30.73 -8.08
CA SER A 32 5.29 -29.67 -8.11
C SER A 32 4.63 -29.51 -9.50
N ALA A 33 5.33 -29.87 -10.58
CA ALA A 33 4.74 -29.93 -11.93
C ALA A 33 3.78 -31.12 -12.08
N VAL A 34 4.15 -32.30 -11.59
CA VAL A 34 3.30 -33.51 -11.60
C VAL A 34 2.11 -33.36 -10.66
N ARG A 35 2.31 -32.81 -9.45
CA ARG A 35 1.24 -32.67 -8.46
C ARG A 35 0.27 -31.52 -8.74
N ARG A 36 0.51 -30.65 -9.72
CA ARG A 36 -0.27 -29.40 -9.99
C ARG A 36 -0.60 -28.55 -8.74
N ASN A 37 0.07 -28.80 -7.61
CA ASN A 37 -0.36 -28.27 -6.31
C ASN A 37 0.51 -27.09 -5.91
N ARG A 38 0.82 -26.19 -6.86
CA ARG A 38 1.50 -24.94 -6.51
C ARG A 38 0.50 -24.07 -5.73
N PRO A 39 0.78 -23.73 -4.46
CA PRO A 39 -0.14 -22.90 -3.69
C PRO A 39 -0.33 -21.58 -4.43
N ALA A 40 -1.60 -21.23 -4.67
CA ALA A 40 -1.92 -19.96 -5.32
C ALA A 40 -1.35 -18.80 -4.49
N PRO A 41 -0.80 -17.76 -5.14
CA PRO A 41 -0.30 -16.58 -4.44
C PRO A 41 -1.40 -16.00 -3.54
N ARG A 42 -1.11 -15.82 -2.25
CA ARG A 42 -2.08 -15.34 -1.27
C ARG A 42 -2.02 -13.82 -1.17
N LYS A 43 -3.15 -13.13 -1.32
CA LYS A 43 -3.23 -11.69 -1.05
C LYS A 43 -3.45 -11.43 0.44
N LEU A 44 -2.54 -10.69 1.06
CA LEU A 44 -2.66 -10.16 2.42
C LEU A 44 -3.09 -8.69 2.33
N TRP A 45 -4.26 -8.36 2.86
CA TRP A 45 -4.74 -6.98 2.92
C TRP A 45 -4.18 -6.27 4.15
N ALA A 46 -3.34 -5.26 3.93
CA ALA A 46 -2.78 -4.46 5.01
C ALA A 46 -3.75 -3.37 5.48
N VAL A 47 -4.48 -2.75 4.54
CA VAL A 47 -5.57 -1.82 4.81
C VAL A 47 -6.66 -1.99 3.77
N LYS A 48 -7.91 -1.71 4.15
CA LYS A 48 -9.09 -1.83 3.28
C LYS A 48 -9.98 -0.62 3.43
N ASN A 49 -10.41 -0.08 2.30
CA ASN A 49 -11.41 0.96 2.16
C ASN A 49 -11.21 2.16 3.11
N LEU A 50 -10.06 2.81 3.00
CA LEU A 50 -9.75 4.01 3.77
C LEU A 50 -10.24 5.26 3.04
N ASP A 51 -11.00 6.08 3.76
CA ASP A 51 -11.52 7.37 3.30
C ASP A 51 -11.30 8.42 4.38
N PHE A 52 -10.35 9.31 4.14
CA PHE A 52 -10.08 10.45 5.02
C PHE A 52 -9.31 11.55 4.29
N ALA A 53 -9.34 12.74 4.86
CA ALA A 53 -8.58 13.89 4.39
C ALA A 53 -7.86 14.54 5.58
N ILE A 54 -6.63 14.98 5.34
CA ILE A 54 -5.80 15.71 6.30
C ILE A 54 -5.61 17.13 5.75
N PRO A 55 -6.16 18.16 6.40
CA PRO A 55 -5.93 19.56 6.05
C PRO A 55 -4.46 19.99 6.27
N HIS A 56 -4.04 21.06 5.58
CA HIS A 56 -2.75 21.68 5.87
C HIS A 56 -2.68 22.21 7.31
N GLY A 57 -1.52 22.07 7.94
CA GLY A 57 -1.27 22.54 9.31
C GLY A 57 -1.80 21.63 10.42
N GLN A 58 -2.43 20.50 10.10
CA GLN A 58 -2.90 19.52 11.08
C GLN A 58 -1.86 18.41 11.32
N THR A 59 -1.64 18.07 12.59
CA THR A 59 -0.88 16.88 12.99
C THR A 59 -1.83 15.73 13.30
N VAL A 60 -1.62 14.57 12.67
CA VAL A 60 -2.45 13.37 12.84
C VAL A 60 -1.58 12.21 13.31
N GLY A 61 -2.05 11.49 14.32
CA GLY A 61 -1.44 10.24 14.80
C GLY A 61 -2.29 9.02 14.43
N PHE A 62 -1.65 7.98 13.88
CA PHE A 62 -2.31 6.69 13.64
C PHE A 62 -2.01 5.73 14.80
N ILE A 63 -3.03 5.20 15.46
CA ILE A 63 -2.91 4.32 16.64
C ILE A 63 -3.54 2.95 16.33
N GLY A 64 -2.96 1.87 16.87
CA GLY A 64 -3.48 0.51 16.72
C GLY A 64 -2.41 -0.56 17.01
N MET A 65 -2.80 -1.84 17.04
CA MET A 65 -1.90 -2.97 17.30
C MET A 65 -0.83 -3.15 16.20
N ASN A 66 0.26 -3.87 16.52
CA ASN A 66 1.24 -4.28 15.52
C ASN A 66 0.56 -5.11 14.41
N GLY A 67 0.89 -4.82 13.16
CA GLY A 67 0.25 -5.45 12.00
C GLY A 67 -1.05 -4.80 11.52
N SER A 68 -1.57 -3.76 12.19
CA SER A 68 -2.83 -3.10 11.80
C SER A 68 -2.76 -2.23 10.53
N GLY A 69 -1.61 -2.15 9.87
CA GLY A 69 -1.45 -1.37 8.63
C GLY A 69 -0.99 0.09 8.78
N LYS A 70 -0.68 0.59 9.99
CA LYS A 70 -0.22 1.97 10.22
C LYS A 70 0.97 2.38 9.35
N SER A 71 2.04 1.59 9.35
CA SER A 71 3.22 1.86 8.52
C SER A 71 2.89 1.79 7.02
N THR A 72 1.88 1.02 6.63
CA THR A 72 1.37 0.98 5.26
C THR A 72 0.65 2.29 4.91
N ILE A 73 -0.18 2.82 5.81
CA ILE A 73 -0.83 4.14 5.63
C ILE A 73 0.22 5.23 5.48
N LEU A 74 1.24 5.25 6.35
CA LEU A 74 2.33 6.22 6.26
C LEU A 74 3.06 6.11 4.91
N LYS A 75 3.41 4.90 4.47
CA LYS A 75 4.05 4.69 3.16
C LYS A 75 3.18 5.12 1.97
N LEU A 76 1.85 4.97 2.06
CA LEU A 76 0.91 5.45 1.04
C LEU A 76 0.85 6.98 1.05
N ALA A 77 0.75 7.58 2.23
CA ALA A 77 0.68 9.04 2.41
C ALA A 77 1.98 9.74 1.96
N THR A 78 3.12 9.06 2.08
CA THR A 78 4.41 9.54 1.60
C THR A 78 4.72 9.12 0.16
N GLN A 79 3.78 8.47 -0.53
CA GLN A 79 3.93 7.98 -1.90
C GLN A 79 5.14 7.02 -2.11
N ILE A 80 5.61 6.37 -1.06
CA ILE A 80 6.66 5.32 -1.15
C ILE A 80 6.09 4.06 -1.82
N ILE A 81 4.80 3.79 -1.62
CA ILE A 81 4.10 2.68 -2.26
C ILE A 81 2.79 3.16 -2.87
N TYR A 82 2.34 2.46 -3.90
CA TYR A 82 1.04 2.71 -4.53
C TYR A 82 -0.08 1.91 -3.86
N PRO A 83 -1.32 2.41 -3.83
CA PRO A 83 -2.45 1.62 -3.39
C PRO A 83 -2.69 0.41 -4.31
N THR A 84 -3.55 -0.53 -3.90
CA THR A 84 -4.06 -1.60 -4.78
C THR A 84 -5.36 -1.19 -5.46
N THR A 85 -6.19 -0.41 -4.78
CA THR A 85 -7.41 0.22 -5.31
C THR A 85 -7.59 1.59 -4.66
N GLY A 86 -8.35 2.46 -5.31
CA GLY A 86 -8.61 3.81 -4.84
C GLY A 86 -7.48 4.78 -5.17
N GLU A 87 -7.55 5.98 -4.61
CA GLU A 87 -6.65 7.08 -4.95
C GLU A 87 -6.08 7.75 -3.70
N VAL A 88 -4.79 8.09 -3.75
CA VAL A 88 -4.14 8.94 -2.76
C VAL A 88 -3.65 10.22 -3.45
N THR A 89 -4.16 11.36 -2.99
CA THR A 89 -3.73 12.69 -3.44
C THR A 89 -2.87 13.34 -2.36
N VAL A 90 -1.71 13.87 -2.74
CA VAL A 90 -0.81 14.59 -1.83
C VAL A 90 -0.46 15.96 -2.41
N ASN A 91 -0.84 17.00 -1.70
CA ASN A 91 -0.63 18.41 -2.03
C ASN A 91 0.46 18.98 -1.10
N GLY A 92 1.63 19.28 -1.66
CA GLY A 92 2.85 19.65 -0.93
C GLY A 92 4.04 18.72 -1.23
N ARG A 93 5.22 19.04 -0.68
CA ARG A 93 6.44 18.25 -0.84
C ARG A 93 6.57 17.22 0.28
N VAL A 94 6.54 15.94 -0.05
CA VAL A 94 6.96 14.87 0.87
C VAL A 94 8.49 14.83 0.83
N SER A 95 9.14 15.25 1.91
CA SER A 95 10.61 15.21 2.02
C SER A 95 11.07 13.78 2.35
N ALA A 96 11.00 12.89 1.36
CA ALA A 96 11.57 11.54 1.44
C ALA A 96 12.02 11.09 0.04
N SER A 97 13.19 11.60 -0.38
CA SER A 97 13.95 11.22 -1.58
C SER A 97 13.33 11.54 -2.95
N SER A 98 14.20 11.85 -3.91
CA SER A 98 13.92 12.42 -5.23
C SER A 98 12.81 11.74 -6.03
N ASN A 99 11.61 12.31 -6.07
CA ASN A 99 10.88 12.50 -7.33
C ASN A 99 9.84 13.60 -7.11
N SER A 100 9.91 14.66 -7.91
CA SER A 100 8.93 15.74 -7.94
C SER A 100 7.66 15.24 -8.63
N ALA A 101 6.88 14.39 -7.97
CA ALA A 101 5.56 13.97 -8.41
C ALA A 101 4.51 14.63 -7.52
N GLN A 102 4.28 15.93 -7.74
CA GLN A 102 3.01 16.53 -7.34
C GLN A 102 1.95 15.90 -8.25
N GLY A 103 1.12 15.00 -7.72
CA GLY A 103 0.16 14.29 -8.54
C GLY A 103 -0.72 13.35 -7.73
N SER A 104 -2.00 13.35 -8.06
CA SER A 104 -2.90 12.23 -7.78
C SER A 104 -2.33 10.98 -8.45
N ILE A 105 -2.30 9.87 -7.71
CA ILE A 105 -1.96 8.57 -8.31
C ILE A 105 -3.24 7.73 -8.36
N PRO A 106 -3.97 7.78 -9.50
CA PRO A 106 -5.07 6.86 -9.74
C PRO A 106 -4.53 5.46 -10.04
N ILE A 107 -5.37 4.45 -9.82
CA ILE A 107 -5.10 3.05 -10.15
C ILE A 107 -6.08 2.59 -11.21
#